data_AF-A0A5E7D457-F1
#
_entry.id   AF-A0A5E7D457-F1
#
_cell.length_a   1.000
_cell.length_b   1.000
_cell.length_c   1.000
_cell.angle_alpha   90.00
_cell.angle_beta   90.00
_cell.angle_gamma   90.00
#
_symmetry.space_group_name_H-M   'P 1'
#
loop_
_entity.id
_entity.type
_entity.pdbx_description
1 polymer ?
#
loop_
_entity_poly.entity_id
_entity_poly.type
_entity_poly.pdbx_seq_one_letter_code
_entity_poly.pdbx_strand_id
1 'polypeptide(L)' 'MLYLMELETGSTRHHVFEASVPDYHAARPLNEIFDCIWFPLDAVQNLNTSDATLRIVKAFQRRL' A
#
# COMPACT_ATOMS: atom_id res chain seq x y z
N MET A 1 -2.09 4.48 -13.68
CA MET A 1 -1.48 4.92 -12.40
C MET A 1 -1.94 6.33 -12.13
N LEU A 2 -2.45 6.61 -10.93
CA LEU A 2 -2.99 7.91 -10.52
C LEU A 2 -2.24 8.40 -9.29
N TYR A 3 -1.72 9.63 -9.33
CA TYR A 3 -1.11 10.25 -8.16
C TYR A 3 -2.18 10.64 -7.15
N LEU A 4 -1.96 10.33 -5.87
CA LEU A 4 -2.92 10.60 -4.81
C LEU A 4 -2.48 11.72 -3.88
N MET A 5 -1.28 11.59 -3.30
CA MET A 5 -0.80 12.49 -2.26
C MET A 5 0.69 12.30 -1.99
N GLU A 6 1.24 13.25 -1.24
CA GLU A 6 2.53 13.13 -0.57
C GLU A 6 2.28 12.88 0.92
N LEU A 7 3.08 12.00 1.52
CA LEU A 7 3.09 11.75 2.96
C LEU A 7 4.53 11.78 3.49
N GLU A 8 4.81 12.67 4.43
CA GLU A 8 6.07 12.67 5.17
C GLU A 8 5.95 11.83 6.44
N THR A 9 6.85 10.86 6.60
CA THR A 9 6.96 10.05 7.81
C THR A 9 8.43 9.87 8.20
N GLY A 10 8.80 10.34 9.39
CA GLY A 10 10.20 10.37 9.81
C GLY A 10 11.03 11.26 8.87
N SER A 11 12.11 10.72 8.32
CA SER A 11 12.96 11.39 7.32
C SER A 11 12.60 11.04 5.87
N THR A 12 11.53 10.26 5.65
CA THR A 12 11.15 9.78 4.31
C THR A 12 9.91 10.49 3.81
N ARG A 13 9.98 10.95 2.57
CA ARG A 13 8.86 11.50 1.80
C ARG A 13 8.32 10.43 0.85
N HIS A 14 7.06 10.07 1.03
CA HIS A 14 6.38 9.08 0.22
C HIS A 14 5.48 9.77 -0.80
N HIS A 15 5.69 9.48 -2.08
CA HIS A 15 4.75 9.84 -3.15
C HIS A 15 3.83 8.65 -3.41
N VAL A 16 2.54 8.82 -3.14
CA VAL A 16 1.57 7.73 -3.15
C VAL A 16 0.80 7.73 -4.46
N PHE A 17 0.73 6.55 -5.09
CA PHE A 17 0.00 6.34 -6.33
C PHE A 17 -0.95 5.16 -6.20
N GLU A 18 -2.09 5.27 -6.85
CA GLU A 18 -3.02 4.19 -7.08
C GLU A 18 -2.72 3.52 -8.44
N ALA A 19 -2.65 2.20 -8.44
CA ALA A 19 -2.46 1.40 -9.64
C ALA A 19 -3.50 0.28 -9.69
N SER A 20 -4.16 0.14 -10.83
CA SER A 20 -4.97 -1.05 -11.13
C SER A 20 -4.03 -2.16 -11.61
N VAL A 21 -4.16 -3.35 -11.04
CA VAL A 21 -3.38 -4.54 -11.41
C VAL A 21 -4.35 -5.58 -11.98
N PRO A 22 -4.54 -5.64 -13.31
CA PRO A 22 -5.55 -6.51 -13.92
C PRO A 22 -5.30 -8.00 -13.67
N ASP A 23 -4.04 -8.42 -13.66
CA ASP A 23 -3.61 -9.81 -13.42
C ASP A 23 -2.95 -9.94 -12.05
N TYR A 24 -3.70 -9.57 -11.01
CA TYR A 24 -3.19 -9.58 -9.63
C TYR A 24 -2.82 -10.99 -9.13
N HIS A 25 -3.39 -12.04 -9.73
CA HIS A 25 -3.03 -13.43 -9.45
C HIS A 25 -1.63 -13.82 -9.93
N ALA A 26 -1.06 -13.10 -10.91
CA ALA A 26 0.31 -13.34 -11.37
C ALA A 26 1.39 -12.77 -10.43
N ALA A 27 0.99 -12.04 -9.37
CA ALA A 27 1.92 -11.53 -8.38
C ALA A 27 2.69 -12.68 -7.72
N ARG A 28 4.02 -12.58 -7.76
CA ARG A 28 4.93 -13.55 -7.14
C ARG A 28 6.10 -12.82 -6.50
N PRO A 29 6.65 -13.33 -5.39
CA PRO A 29 7.86 -12.79 -4.79
C PRO A 29 9.01 -12.83 -5.80
N LEU A 30 9.76 -11.74 -5.88
CA LEU A 30 10.99 -11.60 -6.68
C LEU A 30 12.02 -10.83 -5.85
N ASN A 31 13.29 -11.18 -6.00
CA ASN A 31 14.43 -10.56 -5.31
C ASN A 31 14.27 -10.57 -3.77
N GLU A 32 14.19 -9.40 -3.13
CA GLU A 32 14.12 -9.24 -1.67
C GLU A 32 12.70 -9.46 -1.10
N ILE A 33 11.68 -9.62 -1.94
CA ILE A 33 10.30 -9.82 -1.50
C ILE A 33 10.11 -11.29 -1.08
N PHE A 34 9.73 -11.50 0.18
CA PHE A 34 9.51 -12.84 0.73
C PHE A 34 8.18 -13.48 0.27
N ASP A 35 7.08 -12.70 0.25
CA ASP A 35 5.75 -13.19 -0.11
C ASP A 35 4.86 -12.08 -0.70
N CYS A 36 3.81 -12.46 -1.44
CA CYS A 36 2.82 -11.56 -2.03
C CYS A 36 1.41 -11.99 -1.59
N ILE A 37 0.73 -11.13 -0.82
CA ILE A 37 -0.58 -11.42 -0.24
C ILE A 37 -1.54 -10.27 -0.55
N TRP A 38 -2.72 -10.62 -1.05
CA TRP A 38 -3.81 -9.67 -1.27
C TRP A 38 -4.69 -9.61 -0.03
N PHE A 39 -4.86 -8.41 0.53
CA PHE A 39 -5.68 -8.20 1.72
C PHE A 39 -6.94 -7.39 1.40
N PRO A 40 -8.09 -7.74 1.99
CA PRO A 40 -9.26 -6.87 1.99
C PRO A 40 -8.92 -5.51 2.59
N LEU A 41 -9.41 -4.44 1.96
CA LEU A 41 -9.06 -3.09 2.36
C LEU A 41 -9.48 -2.79 3.80
N ASP A 42 -10.64 -3.27 4.23
CA ASP A 42 -11.19 -3.11 5.59
C ASP A 42 -10.38 -3.86 6.67
N ALA A 43 -9.66 -4.92 6.31
CA ALA A 43 -8.82 -5.70 7.23
C ALA A 43 -7.44 -5.06 7.50
N VAL A 44 -7.08 -3.97 6.82
CA VAL A 44 -5.73 -3.38 6.87
C VAL A 44 -5.31 -2.90 8.26
N GLN A 45 -6.25 -2.56 9.14
CA GLN A 45 -5.91 -2.14 10.50
C GLN A 45 -5.23 -3.23 11.34
N ASN A 46 -5.36 -4.49 10.93
CA ASN A 46 -4.76 -5.63 11.61
C ASN A 46 -3.46 -6.10 10.95
N LEU A 47 -2.97 -5.40 9.91
CA LEU A 47 -1.72 -5.78 9.25
C LEU A 47 -0.51 -5.36 10.08
N ASN A 48 0.45 -6.27 10.20
CA ASN A 48 1.75 -5.97 10.76
C ASN A 48 2.59 -5.19 9.73
N THR A 49 2.41 -3.88 9.67
CA THR A 49 3.11 -2.98 8.75
C THR A 49 3.78 -1.82 9.48
N SER A 50 4.61 -1.06 8.76
CA SER A 50 5.09 0.23 9.27
C SER A 50 3.94 1.23 9.50
N ASP A 51 4.17 2.21 10.36
CA ASP A 51 3.22 3.30 10.62
C ASP A 51 2.92 4.09 9.33
N ALA A 52 3.93 4.30 8.48
CA ALA A 52 3.77 4.96 7.19
C ALA A 52 2.78 4.23 6.29
N THR A 53 2.93 2.91 6.13
CA THR A 53 2.01 2.09 5.34
C THR A 53 0.59 2.18 5.89
N LEU A 54 0.42 2.04 7.20
CA LEU A 54 -0.90 2.12 7.84
C LEU A 54 -1.57 3.48 7.60
N ARG A 55 -0.81 4.59 7.71
CA ARG A 55 -1.29 5.95 7.44
C ARG A 55 -1.67 6.16 5.98
N ILE A 56 -0.87 5.64 5.05
CA ILE A 56 -1.15 5.70 3.61
C ILE A 56 -2.49 5.00 3.31
N VAL A 57 -2.65 3.77 3.79
CA VAL A 57 -3.87 3.00 3.49
C VAL A 57 -5.10 3.59 4.18
N LYS A 58 -5.00 4.07 5.42
CA LYS A 58 -6.10 4.79 6.09
C LYS A 58 -6.49 6.09 5.36
N ALA A 59 -5.52 6.81 4.80
CA ALA A 59 -5.80 7.99 3.99
C ALA A 59 -6.53 7.62 2.69
N PHE A 60 -6.13 6.53 2.04
CA PHE A 60 -6.80 6.01 0.86
C PHE A 60 -8.25 5.58 1.17
N GLN A 61 -8.48 4.83 2.25
CA GLN A 61 -9.82 4.41 2.68
C GLN A 61 -10.80 5.56 2.88
N ARG A 62 -10.34 6.70 3.43
CA ARG A 62 -11.20 7.87 3.65
C ARG A 62 -11.59 8.63 2.37
N ARG A 63 -10.88 8.38 1.26
CA ARG A 63 -11.14 9.01 -0.03
C ARG A 63 -12.19 8.25 -0.85
N LEU A 64 -12.29 6.93 -0.65
CA LEU A 64 -13.30 6.07 -1.27
C LEU A 64 -14.68 6.30 -0.63
#